data_AF-A0A0L8G8D1-F1
#
_entry.id   AF-A0A0L8G8D1-F1
#
_cell.length_a   1.000
_cell.length_b   1.000
_cell.length_c   1.000
_cell.angle_alpha   90.00
_cell.angle_beta   90.00
_cell.angle_gamma   90.00
#
_symmetry.space_group_name_H-M   'P 1'
#
loop_
_entity.id
_entity.type
_entity.pdbx_description
1 polymer ?
#
loop_
_entity_poly.entity_id
_entity_poly.type
_entity_poly.pdbx_seq_one_letter_code
_entity_poly.pdbx_strand_id
1 'polypeptide(L)'
;MMMAAVVVVMMMTKMIVMMMTAVLVVVMMMMGVVDENADWLDVVRPVIEKRIQKYHNDEIHFNLMAIVSDRKMLYERKMKDFESSAMETDDIGSEISRLQMLIQEEEQKMARYKIENIRRKHNYLPFIVELLKCLAKEEKLVPLVEKAKEKAAKKKEVKA
;
A
#
# COMPACT_ATOMS: atom_id res chain seq x y z
N MET A 1 42.98 -25.51 7.84
CA MET A 1 42.43 -24.32 7.14
C MET A 1 41.25 -24.61 6.20
N MET A 2 41.05 -25.82 5.68
CA MET A 2 39.91 -26.10 4.76
C MET A 2 38.53 -26.17 5.44
N MET A 3 38.42 -26.46 6.75
CA MET A 3 37.12 -26.54 7.43
C MET A 3 36.40 -25.19 7.58
N ALA A 4 37.13 -24.07 7.71
CA ALA A 4 36.51 -22.75 7.87
C ALA A 4 35.81 -22.28 6.58
N ALA A 5 36.37 -22.59 5.40
CA ALA A 5 35.78 -22.22 4.12
C ALA A 5 34.49 -23.01 3.83
N VAL A 6 34.43 -24.30 4.22
CA VAL A 6 33.24 -25.15 4.02
C VAL A 6 32.05 -24.68 4.86
N VAL A 7 32.30 -24.26 6.11
CA VAL A 7 31.24 -23.76 7.01
C VAL A 7 30.65 -22.43 6.51
N VAL A 8 31.49 -21.52 6.00
CA VAL A 8 31.04 -20.22 5.47
C VAL A 8 30.23 -20.40 4.17
N VAL A 9 30.67 -21.29 3.27
CA VAL A 9 29.92 -21.61 2.04
C VAL A 9 28.59 -22.31 2.35
N MET A 10 28.54 -23.21 3.35
CA MET A 10 27.28 -23.81 3.82
C MET A 10 26.35 -22.80 4.49
N MET A 11 26.87 -21.82 5.22
CA MET A 11 26.06 -20.76 5.82
C MET A 11 25.51 -19.80 4.77
N MET A 12 26.30 -19.43 3.76
CA MET A 12 25.82 -18.57 2.68
C MET A 12 24.82 -19.28 1.77
N THR A 13 25.02 -20.57 1.47
CA THR A 13 24.00 -21.36 0.75
C THR A 13 22.75 -21.58 1.60
N LYS A 14 22.86 -21.80 2.92
CA LYS A 14 21.68 -21.84 3.80
C LYS A 14 20.95 -20.50 3.90
N MET A 15 21.66 -19.37 3.87
CA MET A 15 21.05 -18.04 3.95
C MET A 15 20.37 -17.66 2.62
N ILE A 16 20.97 -18.02 1.48
CA ILE A 16 20.37 -17.87 0.14
C ILE A 16 19.20 -18.84 -0.03
N VAL A 17 19.32 -20.09 0.42
CA VAL A 17 18.21 -21.06 0.42
C VAL A 17 17.11 -20.61 1.36
N MET A 18 17.39 -20.04 2.54
CA MET A 18 16.37 -19.55 3.47
C MET A 18 15.66 -18.28 2.95
N MET A 19 16.33 -17.46 2.13
CA MET A 19 15.71 -16.34 1.41
C MET A 19 14.96 -16.77 0.13
N MET A 20 15.38 -17.86 -0.52
CA MET A 20 14.74 -18.41 -1.74
C MET A 20 13.69 -19.49 -1.44
N THR A 21 13.62 -20.04 -0.23
CA THR A 21 12.50 -20.87 0.26
C THR A 21 11.35 -20.02 0.77
N ALA A 22 11.04 -18.92 0.08
CA ALA A 22 9.64 -18.56 -0.12
C ALA A 22 9.06 -19.55 -1.14
N VAL A 23 9.14 -20.85 -0.83
CA VAL A 23 8.20 -21.82 -1.38
C VAL A 23 6.86 -21.26 -0.96
N LEU A 24 6.04 -20.91 -1.94
CA LEU A 24 4.63 -20.62 -1.73
C LEU A 24 4.11 -21.71 -0.79
N VAL A 25 3.87 -21.37 0.48
CA VAL A 25 3.39 -22.36 1.44
C VAL A 25 1.96 -22.66 0.99
N VAL A 26 1.78 -23.69 0.16
CA VAL A 26 0.47 -24.23 -0.25
C VAL A 26 -0.08 -25.10 0.90
N VAL A 27 0.09 -24.64 2.13
CA VAL A 27 -0.37 -25.31 3.35
C VAL A 27 -1.02 -24.26 4.21
N MET A 28 -2.27 -24.51 4.58
CA MET A 28 -3.01 -23.67 5.51
C MET A 28 -2.25 -23.60 6.85
N MET A 29 -1.75 -22.41 7.20
CA MET A 29 -1.12 -22.18 8.50
C MET A 29 -2.18 -21.88 9.55
N MET A 30 -2.33 -22.76 10.53
CA MET A 30 -3.17 -22.51 11.69
C MET A 30 -2.47 -21.50 12.61
N MET A 31 -3.09 -20.34 12.84
CA MET A 31 -2.49 -19.24 13.62
C MET A 31 -2.95 -19.19 15.08
N GLY A 32 -4.02 -19.92 15.42
CA GLY A 32 -4.58 -19.99 16.76
C GLY A 32 -6.03 -20.47 16.74
N VAL A 33 -6.60 -20.69 17.93
CA VAL A 33 -8.04 -20.93 18.14
C VAL A 33 -8.66 -19.57 18.48
N VAL A 34 -9.83 -19.28 17.92
CA VAL A 34 -10.63 -18.10 18.27
C VAL A 34 -11.80 -18.61 19.10
N ASP A 35 -11.93 -18.13 20.33
CA ASP A 35 -13.09 -18.43 21.16
C ASP A 35 -14.35 -17.78 20.58
N GLU A 36 -15.53 -18.35 20.82
CA GLU A 36 -16.81 -17.86 20.25
C GLU A 36 -17.14 -16.39 20.60
N ASN A 37 -16.57 -15.88 21.70
CA ASN A 37 -16.74 -14.51 22.18
C ASN A 37 -15.52 -13.60 21.92
N ALA A 38 -14.47 -14.09 21.25
CA ALA A 38 -13.24 -13.33 21.01
C ALA A 38 -13.17 -12.74 19.59
N ASP A 39 -12.53 -11.58 19.43
CA ASP A 39 -12.24 -11.02 18.12
C ASP A 39 -11.02 -11.72 17.51
N TRP A 40 -11.16 -12.25 16.30
CA TRP A 40 -10.06 -12.89 15.57
C TRP A 40 -8.88 -11.93 15.33
N LEU A 41 -9.10 -10.62 15.35
CA LEU A 41 -8.05 -9.61 15.24
C LEU A 41 -7.03 -9.70 16.40
N ASP A 42 -7.46 -10.11 17.59
CA ASP A 42 -6.58 -10.26 18.75
C ASP A 42 -5.60 -11.43 18.57
N VAL A 43 -5.99 -12.43 17.79
CA VAL A 43 -5.12 -13.56 17.42
C VAL A 43 -4.18 -13.18 16.28
N VAL A 44 -4.67 -12.47 15.26
CA VAL A 44 -3.89 -12.18 14.04
C VAL A 44 -2.89 -11.02 14.21
N ARG A 45 -3.24 -9.99 14.98
CA ARG A 45 -2.37 -8.83 15.23
C ARG A 45 -0.96 -9.21 15.73
N PRO A 46 -0.79 -10.00 16.81
CA PRO A 46 0.55 -10.36 17.30
C PRO A 46 1.31 -11.23 16.31
N VAL A 47 0.64 -11.98 15.43
CA VAL A 47 1.29 -12.78 14.38
C VAL A 47 1.87 -11.88 13.29
N ILE A 48 1.11 -10.85 12.86
CA ILE A 48 1.58 -9.87 11.87
C ILE A 48 2.75 -9.05 12.45
N GLU A 49 2.64 -8.58 13.69
CA GLU A 49 3.70 -7.82 14.36
C GLU A 49 4.99 -8.64 14.50
N LYS A 50 4.90 -9.89 14.98
CA LYS A 50 6.05 -10.81 15.05
C LYS A 50 6.68 -11.03 13.68
N ARG A 51 5.90 -11.03 12.60
CA ARG A 51 6.41 -11.17 11.24
C ARG A 51 7.16 -9.92 10.79
N ILE A 52 6.63 -8.73 11.08
CA ILE A 52 7.29 -7.45 10.76
C ILE A 52 8.61 -7.33 11.52
N GLN A 53 8.64 -7.69 12.81
CA GLN A 53 9.84 -7.64 13.66
C GLN A 53 11.00 -8.55 13.19
N LYS A 54 10.75 -9.52 12.31
CA LYS A 54 11.82 -10.37 11.73
C LYS A 54 12.69 -9.63 10.72
N TYR A 55 12.21 -8.52 10.17
CA TYR A 55 12.96 -7.70 9.23
C TYR A 55 13.72 -6.59 9.97
N HIS A 56 14.83 -6.12 9.40
CA HIS A 56 15.67 -5.09 10.04
C HIS A 56 14.88 -3.78 10.20
N ASN A 57 15.21 -2.99 11.22
CA ASN A 57 14.51 -1.74 11.55
C ASN A 57 14.45 -0.69 10.42
N ASP A 58 15.25 -0.86 9.37
CA ASP A 58 15.31 0.05 8.21
C ASP A 58 14.48 -0.42 7.00
N GLU A 59 13.85 -1.61 7.08
CA GLU A 59 13.06 -2.17 5.98
C GLU A 59 11.57 -1.90 6.18
N ILE A 60 11.10 -0.74 5.70
CA ILE A 60 9.69 -0.29 5.85
C ILE A 60 8.76 -0.68 4.69
N HIS A 61 9.18 -1.58 3.80
CA HIS A 61 8.47 -1.91 2.57
C HIS A 61 7.40 -2.99 2.78
N PHE A 62 6.44 -2.73 3.67
CA PHE A 62 5.27 -3.61 3.88
C PHE A 62 4.01 -3.00 3.29
N ASN A 63 3.18 -3.84 2.67
CA ASN A 63 1.82 -3.49 2.28
C ASN A 63 0.85 -4.41 3.01
N LEU A 64 -0.07 -3.82 3.78
CA LEU A 64 -1.13 -4.54 4.47
C LEU A 64 -2.47 -4.06 3.93
N MET A 65 -3.26 -4.99 3.40
CA MET A 65 -4.63 -4.75 2.92
C MET A 65 -5.58 -5.69 3.64
N ALA A 66 -6.79 -5.22 3.89
CA ALA A 66 -7.89 -6.02 4.44
C ALA A 66 -9.00 -6.13 3.40
N ILE A 67 -9.52 -7.34 3.21
CA ILE A 67 -10.76 -7.55 2.48
C ILE A 67 -11.89 -7.28 3.47
N VAL A 68 -12.73 -6.31 3.14
CA VAL A 68 -13.86 -5.89 3.96
C VAL A 68 -15.12 -5.87 3.11
N SER A 69 -16.28 -5.95 3.76
CA SER A 69 -17.55 -5.72 3.09
C SER A 69 -17.62 -4.30 2.51
N ASP A 70 -18.45 -4.13 1.47
CA ASP A 70 -18.68 -2.82 0.86
C ASP A 70 -19.28 -1.85 1.89
N ARG A 71 -18.48 -0.88 2.30
CA ARG A 71 -18.85 0.11 3.31
C ARG A 71 -19.97 1.03 2.83
N LYS A 72 -19.94 1.43 1.56
CA LYS A 72 -20.98 2.29 0.99
C LYS A 72 -22.33 1.58 1.04
N MET A 73 -22.37 0.30 0.63
CA MET A 73 -23.58 -0.52 0.69
C MET A 73 -24.13 -0.65 2.12
N LEU A 74 -23.24 -0.80 3.12
CA LEU A 74 -23.63 -0.86 4.53
C LEU A 74 -24.25 0.46 5.01
N TYR A 75 -23.68 1.60 4.65
CA TYR A 75 -24.20 2.92 5.02
C TYR A 75 -25.54 3.22 4.32
N GLU A 76 -25.67 2.91 3.03
CA GLU A 76 -26.91 3.07 2.29
C GLU A 76 -28.05 2.23 2.88
N ARG A 77 -27.77 0.99 3.29
CA ARG A 77 -28.76 0.14 3.96
C ARG A 77 -29.22 0.75 5.27
N LYS A 78 -28.29 1.16 6.13
CA LYS A 78 -28.61 1.80 7.42
C LYS A 78 -29.42 3.08 7.23
N MET A 79 -29.06 3.91 6.25
CA MET A 79 -29.77 5.14 5.95
C MET A 79 -31.22 4.85 5.55
N LYS A 80 -31.44 3.84 4.68
CA LYS A 80 -32.79 3.40 4.28
C LYS A 80 -33.60 2.86 5.45
N ASP A 81 -32.96 2.12 6.37
CA ASP A 81 -33.63 1.62 7.57
C ASP A 81 -34.11 2.79 8.44
N PHE A 82 -33.29 3.82 8.62
CA PHE A 82 -33.66 5.05 9.35
C PHE A 82 -34.77 5.84 8.65
N GLU A 83 -34.73 5.98 7.32
CA GLU A 83 -35.79 6.64 6.53
C GLU A 83 -37.14 5.89 6.59
N SER A 84 -37.11 4.57 6.76
CA SER A 84 -38.32 3.75 6.89
C SER A 84 -38.93 3.79 8.30
N SER A 85 -38.19 4.27 9.29
CA SER A 85 -38.68 4.41 10.67
C SER A 85 -39.60 5.63 10.75
N ALA A 86 -40.89 5.39 11.00
CA ALA A 86 -41.95 6.42 10.96
C ALA A 86 -41.89 7.47 12.10
N MET A 87 -40.86 7.45 12.95
CA MET A 87 -40.65 8.44 14.01
C MET A 87 -39.47 9.35 13.66
N GLU A 88 -39.76 10.54 13.15
CA GLU A 88 -38.76 11.60 13.04
C GLU A 88 -38.38 12.10 14.45
N THR A 89 -37.20 11.69 14.90
CA THR A 89 -36.55 12.27 16.08
C THR A 89 -35.30 13.01 15.62
N ASP A 90 -34.91 14.05 16.35
CA ASP A 90 -33.72 14.87 16.04
C ASP A 90 -32.43 14.01 15.95
N ASP A 91 -32.39 12.93 16.74
CA ASP A 91 -31.30 11.94 16.74
C ASP A 91 -31.17 11.20 15.39
N ILE A 92 -32.30 10.81 14.78
CA ILE A 92 -32.33 10.14 13.46
C ILE A 92 -31.85 11.09 12.36
N GLY A 93 -32.26 12.35 12.39
CA GLY A 93 -31.81 13.36 11.43
C GLY A 93 -30.29 13.57 11.47
N SER A 94 -29.70 13.54 12.67
CA SER A 94 -28.26 13.65 12.86
C SER A 94 -27.50 12.43 12.32
N GLU A 95 -28.01 11.21 12.54
CA GLU A 95 -27.36 9.98 12.08
C GLU A 95 -27.49 9.80 10.55
N ILE A 96 -28.61 10.22 9.94
CA ILE A 96 -28.76 10.27 8.47
C ILE A 96 -27.72 11.22 7.88
N SER A 97 -27.56 12.42 8.44
CA SER A 97 -26.58 13.41 7.97
C SER A 97 -25.15 12.85 8.05
N ARG A 98 -24.83 12.13 9.14
CA ARG A 98 -23.55 11.45 9.31
C ARG A 98 -23.34 10.35 8.26
N LEU A 99 -24.36 9.51 8.02
CA LEU A 99 -24.28 8.44 7.02
C LEU A 99 -24.09 8.99 5.60
N GLN A 100 -24.77 10.09 5.26
CA GLN A 100 -24.58 10.79 3.99
C GLN A 100 -23.13 11.27 3.80
N MET A 101 -22.53 11.85 4.85
CA MET A 101 -21.13 12.26 4.83
C MET A 101 -20.19 11.06 4.59
N LEU A 102 -20.41 9.93 5.27
CA LEU A 102 -19.61 8.71 5.10
C LEU A 102 -19.74 8.11 3.69
N ILE A 103 -20.94 8.13 3.11
CA ILE A 103 -21.17 7.70 1.73
C ILE A 103 -20.37 8.58 0.77
N GLN A 104 -20.43 9.90 0.95
CA GLN A 104 -19.69 10.85 0.13
C GLN A 104 -18.17 10.63 0.21
N GLU A 105 -17.64 10.32 1.39
CA GLU A 105 -16.21 10.00 1.57
C GLU A 105 -15.79 8.74 0.80
N GLU A 106 -16.57 7.67 0.85
CA GLU A 106 -16.29 6.45 0.09
C GLU A 106 -16.40 6.69 -1.43
N GLU A 107 -17.35 7.50 -1.89
CA GLU A 107 -17.44 7.88 -3.31
C GLU A 107 -16.22 8.68 -3.78
N GLN A 108 -15.77 9.65 -3.00
CA GLN A 108 -14.56 10.42 -3.31
C GLN A 108 -13.33 9.51 -3.35
N LYS A 109 -13.22 8.55 -2.43
CA LYS A 109 -12.14 7.56 -2.42
C LYS A 109 -12.15 6.70 -3.69
N MET A 110 -13.32 6.24 -4.12
CA MET A 110 -13.47 5.48 -5.37
C MET A 110 -13.11 6.32 -6.60
N ALA A 111 -13.49 7.59 -6.63
CA ALA A 111 -13.11 8.53 -7.69
C ALA A 111 -11.58 8.71 -7.75
N ARG A 112 -10.92 8.88 -6.61
CA ARG A 112 -9.44 8.95 -6.53
C ARG A 112 -8.79 7.68 -7.06
N TYR A 113 -9.27 6.50 -6.66
CA TYR A 113 -8.75 5.23 -7.14
C TYR A 113 -8.92 5.05 -8.65
N LYS A 114 -10.03 5.51 -9.21
CA LYS A 114 -10.25 5.49 -10.67
C LYS A 114 -9.21 6.33 -11.40
N ILE A 115 -8.99 7.57 -10.95
CA ILE A 115 -7.99 8.48 -11.54
C ILE A 115 -6.59 7.88 -11.41
N GLU A 116 -6.25 7.35 -10.24
CA GLU A 116 -4.95 6.75 -10.00
C GLU A 116 -4.71 5.52 -10.86
N ASN A 117 -5.72 4.66 -11.03
CA ASN A 117 -5.63 3.50 -11.91
C ASN A 117 -5.43 3.90 -13.38
N ILE A 118 -6.11 4.97 -13.84
CA ILE A 118 -5.88 5.54 -15.17
C ILE A 118 -4.43 5.98 -15.30
N ARG A 119 -3.89 6.72 -14.30
CA ARG A 119 -2.49 7.14 -14.28
C ARG A 119 -1.52 5.96 -14.33
N ARG A 120 -1.73 4.93 -13.51
CA ARG A 120 -0.87 3.73 -13.46
C ARG A 120 -0.86 2.93 -14.76
N LYS A 121 -1.96 2.95 -15.52
CA LYS A 121 -2.10 2.24 -16.80
C LYS A 121 -1.75 3.09 -18.02
N HIS A 122 -1.52 4.39 -17.86
CA HIS A 122 -1.30 5.30 -18.98
C HIS A 122 0.12 5.13 -19.55
N ASN A 123 0.24 5.05 -20.88
CA ASN A 123 1.52 5.05 -21.56
C ASN A 123 2.03 6.49 -21.73
N TYR A 124 2.99 6.89 -20.89
CA TYR A 124 3.58 8.23 -20.92
C TYR A 124 4.66 8.42 -22.00
N LEU A 125 5.10 7.37 -22.70
CA LEU A 125 6.22 7.49 -23.66
C LEU A 125 5.95 8.50 -24.78
N PRO A 126 4.79 8.50 -25.46
CA PRO A 126 4.50 9.50 -26.50
C PRO A 126 4.54 10.94 -25.96
N PHE A 127 3.99 11.15 -24.76
CA PHE A 127 4.01 12.46 -24.10
C PHE A 127 5.43 12.92 -23.78
N ILE A 128 6.28 12.03 -23.24
CA ILE A 128 7.68 12.35 -22.90
C ILE A 128 8.45 12.73 -24.16
N VAL A 129 8.30 11.96 -25.24
CA VAL A 129 8.99 12.25 -26.50
C VAL A 129 8.58 13.60 -27.06
N GLU A 130 7.28 13.91 -27.05
CA GLU A 130 6.80 15.18 -27.58
C GLU A 130 7.24 16.37 -26.72
N LEU A 131 7.23 16.20 -25.39
CA LEU A 131 7.77 17.19 -24.46
C LEU A 131 9.26 17.48 -24.75
N LEU A 132 10.08 16.45 -24.99
CA LEU A 132 11.49 16.63 -25.33
C LEU A 132 11.68 17.35 -26.66
N LYS A 133 10.86 17.05 -27.68
CA LYS A 133 10.89 17.76 -28.96
C LYS A 133 10.54 19.25 -28.80
N CYS A 134 9.51 19.58 -28.02
CA CYS A 134 9.15 20.97 -27.73
C CYS A 134 10.28 21.71 -27.02
N LEU A 135 10.88 21.10 -25.99
CA LEU A 135 12.01 21.70 -25.27
C LEU A 135 13.26 21.91 -26.14
N ALA A 136 13.50 21.01 -27.10
CA ALA A 136 14.58 21.16 -28.07
C ALA A 136 14.29 22.31 -29.04
N LYS A 137 13.05 22.42 -29.54
CA LYS A 137 12.62 23.53 -30.42
C LYS A 137 12.72 24.89 -29.75
N GLU A 138 12.43 24.97 -28.46
CA GLU A 138 12.56 26.20 -27.67
C GLU A 138 13.98 26.44 -27.14
N GLU A 139 14.96 25.61 -27.51
CA GLU A 139 16.37 25.69 -27.05
C GLU A 139 16.56 25.59 -25.52
N LYS A 140 15.53 25.17 -24.78
CA LYS A 140 15.55 25.04 -23.31
C LYS A 140 16.13 23.72 -22.82
N LEU A 141 16.21 22.71 -23.68
CA LEU A 141 16.59 21.36 -23.28
C LEU A 141 18.02 21.27 -22.72
N VAL A 142 19.01 21.81 -23.43
CA VAL A 142 20.42 21.73 -23.03
C VAL A 142 20.68 22.46 -21.70
N PRO A 143 20.21 23.71 -21.48
CA PRO A 143 20.35 24.38 -20.18
C PRO A 143 19.74 23.60 -19.01
N LEU A 144 18.59 22.95 -19.22
CA LEU A 144 17.93 22.15 -18.19
C LEU A 144 18.72 20.89 -17.83
N VAL A 145 19.33 20.24 -18.83
CA VAL A 145 20.17 19.05 -18.64
C VAL A 145 21.42 19.41 -17.83
N GLU A 146 22.11 20.50 -18.16
CA GLU A 146 23.30 20.93 -17.40
C GLU A 146 22.95 21.29 -15.96
N LYS A 147 21.87 22.06 -15.74
CA LYS A 147 21.36 22.36 -14.40
C LYS A 147 21.02 21.09 -13.59
N ALA A 148 20.50 20.06 -14.24
CA ALA A 148 20.21 18.78 -13.59
C ALA A 148 21.49 18.02 -13.24
N LYS A 149 22.50 18.01 -14.11
CA LYS A 149 23.82 17.41 -13.85
C LYS A 149 24.51 18.06 -12.65
N GLU A 150 24.53 19.40 -12.58
CA GLU A 150 25.11 20.13 -11.46
C GLU A 150 24.43 19.78 -10.13
N LYS A 151 23.09 19.71 -10.11
CA LYS A 151 22.33 19.31 -8.92
C LYS A 151 22.66 17.87 -8.51
N ALA A 152 22.81 16.97 -9.47
CA ALA A 152 23.17 15.58 -9.19
C ALA A 152 24.58 15.47 -8.61
N ALA A 153 25.54 16.25 -9.11
CA ALA A 153 26.91 16.31 -8.58
C ALA A 153 26.92 16.82 -7.12
N LYS A 154 26.26 17.96 -6.85
CA LYS A 154 26.14 18.52 -5.50
C LYS A 154 25.51 17.54 -4.51
N LYS A 155 24.49 16.78 -4.94
CA LYS A 155 23.83 15.78 -4.09
C LYS A 155 24.72 14.57 -3.77
N LYS A 156 25.69 14.24 -4.64
CA LYS A 156 26.67 13.19 -4.37
C LYS A 156 27.72 13.67 -3.35
N GLU A 157 28.20 14.90 -3.49
CA GLU A 157 29.18 15.48 -2.55
C GLU A 157 28.62 15.62 -1.14
N VAL A 158 27.33 15.96 -0.98
CA VAL A 158 26.69 16.08 0.34
C VAL A 158 26.41 14.72 1.01
N LYS A 159 26.44 13.62 0.24
CA LYS A 159 26.18 12.26 0.74
C LYS A 159 27.45 11.44 0.98
N ALA A 160 28.60 11.91 0.51
CA ALA A 160 29.92 11.31 0.74
C ALA A 160 30.52 11.83 2.05
#